data_AF-A0A2V4V5R9-F1
#
_entry.id   AF-A0A2V4V5R9-F1
#
_cell.length_a   1.000
_cell.length_b   1.000
_cell.length_c   1.000
_cell.angle_alpha   90.00
_cell.angle_beta   90.00
_cell.angle_gamma   90.00
#
_symmetry.space_group_name_H-M   'P 1'
#
loop_
_entity.id
_entity.type
_entity.pdbx_description
1 polymer ?
#
loop_
_entity_poly.entity_id
_entity_poly.type
_entity_poly.pdbx_seq_one_letter_code
_entity_poly.pdbx_strand_id
1 'polypeptide(L)'
;MKESKRLKWEKQLEKGRTYHIWMRGVLGWGLPLAFLYTLVMTSWSGQNLTMDREFYGNLLTALILFPAGGIWYGAWTWKILKMKVEQSRS
;
A
#
# COMPACT_ATOMS: atom_id res chain seq x y z
N MET A 1 -25.70 -4.60 -6.67
CA MET A 1 -24.28 -4.81 -7.04
C MET A 1 -24.21 -6.09 -7.87
N LYS A 2 -23.47 -6.15 -8.99
CA LYS A 2 -23.36 -7.40 -9.77
C LYS A 2 -22.80 -8.52 -8.87
N GLU A 3 -23.45 -9.68 -8.86
CA GLU A 3 -23.13 -10.84 -8.03
C GLU A 3 -21.65 -11.26 -8.13
N SER A 4 -21.07 -11.13 -9.32
CA SER A 4 -19.65 -11.37 -9.60
C SER A 4 -18.68 -10.45 -8.84
N LYS A 5 -19.09 -9.23 -8.44
CA LYS A 5 -18.26 -8.33 -7.61
C LYS A 5 -18.29 -8.77 -6.15
N ARG A 6 -19.44 -9.25 -5.65
CA ARG A 6 -19.60 -9.74 -4.27
C ARG A 6 -18.71 -10.96 -4.02
N LEU A 7 -18.78 -11.95 -4.91
CA LEU A 7 -17.96 -13.16 -4.85
C LEU A 7 -16.45 -12.85 -4.84
N LYS A 8 -16.02 -11.81 -5.58
CA LYS A 8 -14.62 -11.37 -5.56
C LYS A 8 -14.21 -10.77 -4.22
N TRP A 9 -15.09 -10.04 -3.55
CA TRP A 9 -14.80 -9.45 -2.24
C TRP A 9 -14.85 -10.49 -1.12
N GLU A 10 -15.78 -11.45 -1.19
CA GLU A 10 -15.83 -12.59 -0.26
C GLU A 10 -14.57 -13.45 -0.37
N LYS A 11 -14.13 -13.79 -1.59
CA LYS A 11 -12.83 -14.47 -1.81
C LYS A 11 -11.63 -13.68 -1.30
N GLN A 12 -11.69 -12.34 -1.30
CA GLN A 12 -10.64 -11.51 -0.73
C GLN A 12 -10.67 -11.54 0.80
N LEU A 13 -11.84 -11.64 1.42
CA LEU A 13 -11.99 -11.80 2.86
C LEU A 13 -11.52 -13.18 3.35
N GLU A 14 -11.74 -14.23 2.57
CA GLU A 14 -11.29 -15.60 2.90
C GLU A 14 -9.76 -15.71 3.02
N LYS A 15 -9.01 -14.90 2.26
CA LYS A 15 -7.53 -14.87 2.36
C LYS A 15 -7.02 -14.27 3.68
N GLY A 16 -7.89 -13.61 4.43
CA GLY A 16 -7.58 -13.07 5.74
C GLY A 16 -6.95 -11.68 5.74
N ARG A 17 -7.02 -11.04 6.91
CA ARG A 17 -6.59 -9.65 7.14
C ARG A 17 -5.12 -9.44 6.82
N THR A 18 -4.26 -10.34 7.29
CA THR A 18 -2.81 -10.21 7.17
C THR A 18 -2.38 -10.24 5.71
N TYR A 19 -2.91 -11.19 4.93
CA TYR A 19 -2.65 -11.25 3.49
C TYR A 19 -3.08 -9.98 2.76
N HIS A 20 -4.26 -9.42 3.09
CA HIS A 20 -4.72 -8.17 2.48
C HIS A 20 -3.81 -6.98 2.83
N ILE A 21 -3.37 -6.86 4.07
CA ILE A 21 -2.47 -5.79 4.51
C ILE A 21 -1.13 -5.88 3.78
N TRP A 22 -0.52 -7.07 3.71
CA TRP A 22 0.75 -7.25 3.00
C TRP A 22 0.61 -7.04 1.50
N MET A 23 -0.41 -7.64 0.86
CA MET A 23 -0.54 -7.64 -0.59
C MET A 23 -1.06 -6.31 -1.15
N ARG A 24 -2.03 -5.67 -0.49
CA ARG A 24 -2.65 -4.42 -0.97
C ARG A 24 -2.17 -3.17 -0.25
N GLY A 25 -1.80 -3.30 1.03
CA GLY A 25 -1.25 -2.21 1.81
C GLY A 25 0.24 -2.01 1.54
N VAL A 26 1.06 -3.02 1.82
CA VAL A 26 2.52 -2.91 1.69
C VAL A 26 2.96 -3.00 0.22
N LEU A 27 2.61 -4.09 -0.48
CA LEU A 27 3.02 -4.29 -1.88
C LEU A 27 2.24 -3.43 -2.88
N GLY A 28 0.95 -3.22 -2.62
CA GLY A 28 0.08 -2.45 -3.53
C GLY A 28 0.15 -0.93 -3.34
N TRP A 29 0.55 -0.45 -2.16
CA TRP A 29 0.55 0.99 -1.84
C TRP A 29 1.92 1.47 -1.34
N GLY A 30 2.51 0.79 -0.34
CA GLY A 30 3.82 1.17 0.21
C GLY A 30 4.98 1.08 -0.79
N LEU A 31 5.11 -0.04 -1.50
CA LEU A 31 6.21 -0.26 -2.46
C LEU A 31 6.18 0.71 -3.65
N PRO A 32 5.02 0.93 -4.32
CA PRO A 32 4.93 1.89 -5.40
C PRO A 32 5.16 3.32 -4.94
N LEU A 33 4.64 3.71 -3.76
CA LEU A 33 4.86 5.05 -3.20
C LEU A 33 6.32 5.29 -2.83
N ALA A 34 7.00 4.31 -2.25
CA ALA A 34 8.43 4.41 -1.97
C ALA A 34 9.23 4.63 -3.26
N PHE A 35 8.93 3.84 -4.30
CA PHE A 35 9.55 4.00 -5.62
C PHE A 35 9.25 5.38 -6.25
N LEU A 36 7.99 5.82 -6.19
CA LEU A 36 7.58 7.13 -6.72
C LEU A 36 8.25 8.27 -5.95
N TYR A 37 8.32 8.17 -4.63
CA TYR A 37 8.97 9.16 -3.78
C TYR A 37 10.45 9.27 -4.10
N THR A 38 11.17 8.14 -4.23
CA THR A 38 12.57 8.14 -4.64
C THR A 38 12.75 8.77 -6.03
N LEU A 39 11.89 8.46 -7.00
CA LEU A 39 11.91 9.07 -8.32
C LEU A 39 11.69 10.59 -8.28
N VAL A 40 10.67 11.04 -7.55
CA VAL A 40 10.35 12.47 -7.40
C VAL A 40 11.49 13.20 -6.71
N MET A 41 12.03 12.66 -5.61
CA MET A 41 13.13 13.30 -4.89
C MET A 41 14.39 13.41 -5.76
N THR A 42 14.74 12.35 -6.48
CA THR A 42 15.88 12.35 -7.42
C THR A 42 15.67 13.38 -8.53
N SER A 43 14.46 13.46 -9.09
CA SER A 43 14.14 14.43 -10.14
C SER A 43 14.10 15.88 -9.65
N TRP A 44 13.68 16.12 -8.40
CA TRP A 44 13.57 17.46 -7.82
C TRP A 44 14.93 17.99 -7.33
N SER A 45 15.77 17.10 -6.79
CA SER A 45 17.08 17.49 -6.27
C SER A 45 18.06 17.94 -7.37
N GLY A 46 17.80 17.59 -8.65
CA GLY A 46 18.69 17.92 -9.76
C GLY A 46 20.07 17.26 -9.66
N GLN A 47 20.30 16.49 -8.59
CA GLN A 47 21.47 15.65 -8.42
C GLN A 47 21.38 14.51 -9.43
N ASN A 48 22.52 14.20 -10.05
CA ASN A 48 22.70 12.87 -10.65
C ASN A 48 22.41 11.81 -9.58
N LEU A 49 22.19 10.56 -9.96
CA LEU A 49 22.10 9.42 -9.03
C LEU A 49 23.44 9.19 -8.31
N THR A 50 23.97 10.20 -7.63
CA THR A 50 25.08 10.09 -6.70
C THR A 50 24.51 9.48 -5.43
N MET A 51 24.94 8.25 -5.18
CA MET A 51 24.65 7.48 -3.98
C MET A 51 25.35 8.12 -2.77
N ASP A 52 24.90 9.32 -2.39
CA ASP A 52 25.43 10.08 -1.26
C ASP A 52 24.71 9.72 0.04
N ARG A 53 25.33 10.12 1.17
CA ARG A 53 24.81 9.84 2.52
C ARG A 53 23.36 10.31 2.71
N GLU A 54 22.98 11.43 2.09
CA GLU A 54 21.60 11.94 2.12
C GLU A 54 20.62 11.07 1.31
N PHE A 55 21.06 10.51 0.18
CA PHE A 55 20.24 9.59 -0.61
C PHE A 55 19.92 8.34 0.20
N TYR A 56 20.91 7.73 0.85
CA TYR A 56 20.69 6.57 1.71
C TYR A 56 19.82 6.89 2.94
N GLY A 57 19.99 8.07 3.54
CA GLY A 57 19.15 8.53 4.66
C GLY A 57 17.69 8.70 4.26
N ASN A 58 17.44 9.32 3.10
CA ASN A 58 16.09 9.50 2.55
C ASN A 58 15.47 8.16 2.12
N LEU A 59 16.24 7.26 1.53
CA LEU A 59 15.78 5.93 1.14
C LEU A 59 15.39 5.08 2.36
N LEU A 60 16.20 5.06 3.42
CA LEU A 60 15.88 4.36 4.67
C LEU A 60 14.62 4.93 5.34
N THR A 61 14.52 6.25 5.39
CA THR A 61 13.36 6.94 5.97
C THR A 61 12.08 6.62 5.18
N ALA A 62 12.16 6.65 3.85
CA ALA A 62 11.08 6.25 2.96
C ALA A 62 10.71 4.76 3.15
N LEU A 63 11.70 3.88 3.24
CA LEU A 63 11.50 2.44 3.41
C LEU A 63 10.89 2.07 4.77
N ILE A 64 10.89 2.98 5.75
CA ILE A 64 10.20 2.78 7.03
C ILE A 64 8.82 3.45 7.00
N LEU A 65 8.75 4.70 6.56
CA LEU A 65 7.50 5.47 6.54
C LEU A 65 6.46 4.90 5.57
N PHE A 66 6.87 4.50 4.36
CA PHE A 66 5.93 4.02 3.34
C PHE A 66 5.34 2.65 3.67
N PRO A 67 6.10 1.65 4.16
CA PRO A 67 5.52 0.40 4.66
C PRO A 67 4.67 0.61 5.92
N ALA A 68 5.06 1.49 6.84
CA ALA A 68 4.23 1.84 7.99
C ALA A 68 2.88 2.44 7.56
N GLY A 69 2.90 3.40 6.62
CA GLY A 69 1.70 3.94 5.99
C GLY A 69 0.91 2.89 5.23
N GLY A 70 1.58 1.99 4.52
CA GLY A 70 1.00 0.86 3.80
C GLY A 70 0.29 -0.13 4.73
N ILE A 71 0.84 -0.40 5.92
CA ILE A 71 0.19 -1.22 6.94
C ILE A 71 -1.10 -0.56 7.42
N TRP A 72 -1.06 0.74 7.72
CA TRP A 72 -2.24 1.49 8.17
C TRP A 72 -3.32 1.55 7.08
N TYR A 73 -2.92 1.86 5.85
CA TYR A 73 -3.81 1.85 4.68
C TYR A 73 -4.39 0.46 4.40
N GLY A 74 -3.57 -0.59 4.49
CA GLY A 74 -4.00 -1.98 4.37
C GLY A 74 -5.05 -2.35 5.42
N ALA A 75 -4.84 -1.94 6.67
CA ALA A 75 -5.78 -2.19 7.76
C ALA A 75 -7.10 -1.42 7.58
N TRP A 76 -7.01 -0.17 7.12
CA TRP A 76 -8.19 0.66 6.85
C TRP A 76 -9.00 0.11 5.67
N THR A 77 -8.36 -0.20 4.55
CA THR A 77 -9.03 -0.78 3.37
C THR A 77 -9.65 -2.14 3.65
N TRP A 78 -9.05 -2.94 4.55
CA TRP A 78 -9.66 -4.19 5.03
C TRP A 78 -10.98 -3.95 5.77
N LYS A 79 -11.03 -2.92 6.62
CA LYS A 79 -12.28 -2.52 7.30
C LYS A 79 -13.34 -2.10 6.28
N ILE A 80 -12.95 -1.34 5.26
CA ILE A 80 -13.85 -0.94 4.15
C ILE A 80 -14.35 -2.15 3.37
N LEU A 81 -13.48 -3.13 3.07
CA LEU A 81 -13.86 -4.36 2.38
C LEU A 81 -14.90 -5.15 3.17
N LYS A 82 -14.72 -5.29 4.49
CA LYS A 82 -15.70 -5.94 5.38
C LYS A 82 -17.05 -5.22 5.35
N MET A 83 -17.05 -3.90 5.53
CA MET A 83 -18.28 -3.09 5.50
C MET A 83 -19.02 -3.23 4.16
N LYS A 84 -18.28 -3.26 3.04
CA LYS A 84 -18.85 -3.45 1.69
C LYS A 84 -19.51 -4.81 1.49
N VAL A 85 -18.95 -5.88 2.06
CA VAL A 85 -19.55 -7.22 1.98
C VAL A 85 -20.77 -7.31 2.88
N GLU A 86 -20.72 -6.75 4.08
CA GLU A 86 -21.84 -6.73 5.02
C GLU A 86 -23.03 -5.93 4.48
N GLN A 87 -22.79 -4.74 3.92
CA GLN A 87 -23.80 -3.95 3.23
C GLN A 87 -24.41 -4.66 2.01
N SER A 88 -23.72 -5.62 1.41
CA SER A 88 -24.25 -6.40 0.28
C SER A 88 -25.10 -7.60 0.70
N ARG A 89 -25.13 -7.91 2.00
CA ARG A 89 -25.95 -8.98 2.60
C ARG A 89 -27.26 -8.44 3.22
N SER A 90 -27.31 -7.14 3.53
CA SER A 90 -28.52 -6.42 3.92
C SER A 90 -29.32 -5.96 2.70
#